data_AF-A0AA88GMQ1-F1
#
_entry.id   AF-A0AA88GMQ1-F1
#
_cell.length_a   1.000
_cell.length_b   1.000
_cell.length_c   1.000
_cell.angle_alpha   90.00
_cell.angle_beta   90.00
_cell.angle_gamma   90.00
#
_symmetry.space_group_name_H-M   'P 1'
#
loop_
_entity.id
_entity.type
_entity.pdbx_description
1 polymer ?
#
loop_
_entity_poly.entity_id
_entity_poly.type
_entity_poly.pdbx_seq_one_letter_code
_entity_poly.pdbx_strand_id
1 'polypeptide(L)'
;MFAAGYDLRTQEGCKKVFDEFDQIVGFKYLKGMHLNDSKEKLGSKKDRHENIGKGHLGLEVFKYIVNNPNFRNIPLILETPDGNYVEEIAQLYDMYTGEEDEVKPSSSEISD
;
A
#
# COMPACT_ATOMS: atom_id res chain seq x y z
N MET A 1 -8.93 -1.89 4.23
CA MET A 1 -9.15 -2.94 3.19
C MET A 1 -9.33 -4.34 3.80
N PHE A 2 -8.40 -4.82 4.62
CA PHE A 2 -8.44 -6.16 5.22
C PHE A 2 -9.72 -6.49 6.02
N ALA A 3 -10.17 -5.57 6.88
CA ALA A 3 -11.42 -5.75 7.63
C ALA A 3 -12.66 -5.88 6.72
N ALA A 4 -12.60 -5.40 5.47
CA ALA A 4 -13.67 -5.52 4.49
C ALA A 4 -13.61 -6.83 3.67
N GLY A 5 -12.57 -7.66 3.85
CA GLY A 5 -12.44 -8.98 3.22
C GLY A 5 -11.43 -9.07 2.08
N TYR A 6 -10.70 -8.00 1.79
CA TYR A 6 -9.59 -8.03 0.83
C TYR A 6 -8.33 -8.59 1.50
N ASP A 7 -7.94 -9.81 1.13
CA ASP A 7 -6.75 -10.45 1.69
C ASP A 7 -5.49 -9.98 0.96
N LEU A 8 -4.68 -9.17 1.64
CA LEU A 8 -3.47 -8.54 1.13
C LEU A 8 -2.20 -9.11 1.81
N ARG A 9 -2.32 -10.26 2.49
CA ARG A 9 -1.22 -10.85 3.25
C ARG A 9 -0.14 -11.50 2.38
N THR A 10 -0.36 -11.57 1.07
CA THR A 10 0.61 -12.11 0.09
C THR A 10 0.78 -11.16 -1.09
N GLN A 11 1.87 -11.32 -1.82
CA GLN A 11 2.16 -10.58 -3.04
C GLN A 11 1.05 -10.75 -4.09
N GLU A 12 0.55 -11.98 -4.27
CA GLU A 12 -0.53 -12.31 -5.20
C GLU A 12 -1.85 -11.68 -4.77
N GLY A 13 -2.15 -11.68 -3.46
CA GLY A 13 -3.32 -11.04 -2.90
C GLY A 13 -3.30 -9.53 -3.14
N CYS A 14 -2.16 -8.89 -2.88
CA CYS A 14 -1.95 -7.48 -3.20
C CYS A 14 -2.17 -7.20 -4.69
N LYS A 15 -1.50 -7.95 -5.56
CA LYS A 15 -1.63 -7.78 -7.01
C LYS A 15 -3.07 -7.88 -7.45
N LYS A 16 -3.79 -8.94 -7.03
CA LYS A 16 -5.19 -9.14 -7.39
C LYS A 16 -6.06 -7.94 -7.00
N VAL A 17 -5.96 -7.50 -5.75
CA VAL A 17 -6.82 -6.42 -5.24
C VAL A 17 -6.52 -5.09 -5.93
N PHE A 18 -5.24 -4.79 -6.18
CA PHE A 18 -4.85 -3.54 -6.81
C PHE A 18 -5.07 -3.53 -8.33
N ASP A 19 -4.98 -4.69 -9.01
CA ASP A 19 -5.42 -4.83 -10.41
C ASP A 19 -6.94 -4.58 -10.53
N GLU A 20 -7.75 -5.16 -9.63
CA GLU A 20 -9.20 -4.94 -9.58
C GLU A 20 -9.53 -3.46 -9.34
N PHE A 21 -8.79 -2.80 -8.44
CA PHE A 21 -8.93 -1.36 -8.20
C PHE A 21 -8.65 -0.54 -9.47
N ASP A 22 -7.57 -0.83 -10.19
CA ASP A 22 -7.23 -0.10 -11.42
C ASP A 22 -8.28 -0.32 -12.52
N GLN A 23 -8.79 -1.54 -12.64
CA GLN A 23 -9.81 -1.88 -13.63
C GLN A 23 -11.15 -1.18 -13.36
N ILE A 24 -11.55 -1.06 -12.09
CA ILE A 24 -12.87 -0.53 -11.71
C ILE A 24 -12.82 0.99 -11.52
N VAL A 25 -11.78 1.49 -10.86
CA VAL A 25 -11.62 2.90 -10.48
C VAL A 25 -10.52 3.54 -11.33
N GLY A 26 -9.32 2.98 -11.31
CA GLY A 26 -8.14 3.49 -12.01
C GLY A 26 -7.19 4.26 -11.10
N PHE A 27 -5.89 3.95 -11.17
CA PHE A 27 -4.85 4.61 -10.36
C PHE A 27 -4.78 6.13 -10.57
N LYS A 28 -5.22 6.64 -11.72
CA LYS A 28 -5.29 8.09 -11.98
C LYS A 28 -6.13 8.86 -10.96
N TYR A 29 -7.08 8.19 -10.29
CA TYR A 29 -7.90 8.79 -9.23
C TYR A 29 -7.39 8.51 -7.82
N LEU A 30 -6.39 7.64 -7.64
CA LEU A 30 -5.75 7.44 -6.35
C LEU A 30 -4.87 8.65 -6.02
N LYS A 31 -5.22 9.38 -4.95
CA LYS A 31 -4.53 10.62 -4.54
C LYS A 31 -3.83 10.51 -3.19
N GLY A 32 -3.92 9.38 -2.52
CA GLY A 32 -3.30 9.12 -1.23
C GLY A 32 -3.72 7.76 -0.69
N MET A 33 -2.97 7.25 0.29
CA MET A 33 -3.25 5.97 0.93
C MET A 33 -2.98 6.06 2.43
N HIS A 34 -3.85 5.46 3.24
CA HIS A 34 -3.61 5.28 4.66
C HIS A 34 -3.00 3.89 4.90
N LEU A 35 -1.90 3.85 5.63
CA LEU A 35 -1.12 2.65 5.92
C LEU A 35 -1.38 2.23 7.36
N ASN A 36 -2.27 1.25 7.52
CA ASN A 36 -2.68 0.74 8.83
C ASN A 36 -2.66 -0.79 8.81
N ASP A 37 -2.02 -1.41 9.80
CA ASP A 37 -2.23 -2.83 10.08
C ASP A 37 -3.60 -2.98 10.79
N SER A 38 -4.06 -4.22 10.99
CA SER A 38 -5.37 -4.52 11.56
C SER A 38 -5.23 -5.31 12.86
N LYS A 39 -5.81 -4.80 13.95
CA LYS A 39 -5.99 -5.56 15.20
C LYS A 39 -6.96 -6.73 15.04
N GLU A 40 -7.78 -6.69 14.01
CA GLU A 40 -8.89 -7.61 13.80
C GLU A 40 -8.62 -8.55 12.62
N LYS A 41 -9.30 -9.70 12.61
CA LYS A 41 -9.16 -10.71 11.55
C LYS A 41 -9.75 -10.24 10.21
N LEU A 42 -9.35 -10.91 9.14
CA LEU A 42 -9.87 -10.71 7.78
C LEU A 42 -11.41 -10.71 7.79
N GLY A 43 -12.02 -9.71 7.15
CA GLY A 43 -13.48 -9.66 7.01
C GLY A 43 -14.26 -9.39 8.31
N SER A 44 -13.58 -8.94 9.38
CA SER A 44 -14.23 -8.65 10.68
C SER A 44 -15.26 -7.52 10.63
N LYS A 45 -15.19 -6.64 9.61
CA LYS A 45 -15.98 -5.40 9.50
C LYS A 45 -15.78 -4.44 10.67
N LYS A 46 -14.67 -4.57 11.40
CA LYS A 46 -14.29 -3.68 12.49
C LYS A 46 -13.09 -2.85 12.09
N ASP A 47 -13.20 -1.54 12.31
CA ASP A 47 -12.15 -0.59 12.00
C ASP A 47 -11.29 -0.34 13.26
N ARG A 48 -10.23 -1.13 13.40
CA ARG A 48 -9.31 -1.13 14.54
C ARG A 48 -7.89 -1.25 14.03
N HIS A 49 -7.21 -0.11 13.94
CA HIS A 49 -5.85 -0.02 13.43
C HIS A 49 -4.85 -0.62 14.41
N GLU A 50 -3.80 -1.21 13.85
CA GLU A 50 -2.61 -1.67 14.54
C GLU A 50 -1.36 -1.04 13.90
N ASN A 51 -0.28 -0.97 14.68
CA ASN A 51 1.04 -0.61 14.18
C ASN A 51 1.56 -1.61 13.12
N ILE A 52 2.41 -1.10 12.24
CA ILE A 52 2.96 -1.81 11.08
C ILE A 52 3.60 -3.13 11.53
N GLY A 53 3.08 -4.26 11.01
CA GLY A 53 3.60 -5.59 11.26
C GLY A 53 3.23 -6.21 12.61
N LYS A 54 2.48 -5.51 13.46
CA LYS A 54 2.02 -6.04 14.75
C LYS A 54 0.61 -6.65 14.67
N GLY A 55 -0.10 -6.49 13.56
CA GLY A 55 -1.47 -6.95 13.40
C GLY A 55 -1.63 -8.21 12.54
N HIS A 56 -2.86 -8.47 12.14
CA HIS A 56 -3.24 -9.62 11.32
C HIS A 56 -2.99 -9.43 9.82
N LEU A 57 -2.76 -8.21 9.35
CA LEU A 57 -2.45 -7.92 7.95
C LEU A 57 -0.98 -8.21 7.64
N GLY A 58 -0.08 -7.96 8.61
CA GLY A 58 1.34 -8.30 8.49
C GLY A 58 2.11 -7.44 7.49
N LEU A 59 3.37 -7.82 7.24
CA LEU A 59 4.35 -6.95 6.56
C LEU A 59 4.30 -6.95 5.03
N GLU A 60 3.77 -8.01 4.41
CA GLU A 60 3.86 -8.19 2.96
C GLU A 60 3.14 -7.10 2.17
N VAL A 61 1.99 -6.61 2.65
CA VAL A 61 1.28 -5.50 2.01
C VAL A 61 2.10 -4.21 2.00
N PHE A 62 2.84 -3.93 3.08
CA PHE A 62 3.61 -2.71 3.20
C PHE A 62 4.83 -2.76 2.28
N LYS A 63 5.51 -3.92 2.23
CA LYS A 63 6.57 -4.19 1.25
C LYS A 63 6.07 -4.03 -0.19
N TYR A 64 4.88 -4.56 -0.49
CA TYR A 64 4.26 -4.41 -1.80
C TYR A 64 4.03 -2.93 -2.14
N ILE A 65 3.46 -2.17 -1.21
CA ILE A 65 3.11 -0.76 -1.44
C ILE A 65 4.37 0.09 -1.67
N VAL A 66 5.37 0.01 -0.79
CA VAL A 66 6.55 0.88 -0.88
C VAL A 66 7.39 0.63 -2.14
N ASN A 67 7.30 -0.57 -2.71
CA ASN A 67 8.03 -0.94 -3.93
C ASN A 67 7.19 -0.80 -5.22
N ASN A 68 5.89 -0.52 -5.14
CA ASN A 68 5.04 -0.46 -6.34
C ASN A 68 5.03 0.96 -6.96
N PRO A 69 5.44 1.12 -8.23
CA PRO A 69 5.48 2.40 -8.92
C PRO A 69 4.15 3.17 -8.96
N ASN A 70 3.01 2.46 -8.93
CA ASN A 70 1.68 3.08 -8.98
C ASN A 70 1.35 3.90 -7.72
N PHE A 71 2.09 3.72 -6.63
CA PHE A 71 1.90 4.45 -5.38
C PHE A 71 2.96 5.52 -5.12
N ARG A 72 3.79 5.82 -6.12
CA ARG A 72 4.75 6.93 -6.03
C ARG A 72 4.03 8.27 -6.20
N ASN A 73 4.65 9.33 -5.66
CA ASN A 73 4.16 10.72 -5.78
C ASN A 73 2.75 10.95 -5.21
N ILE A 74 2.28 10.08 -4.30
CA ILE A 74 1.07 10.30 -3.50
C ILE A 74 1.42 10.24 -2.01
N PRO A 75 0.70 10.96 -1.15
CA PRO A 75 0.87 10.85 0.30
C PRO A 75 0.52 9.43 0.78
N LEU A 76 1.45 8.83 1.53
CA LEU A 76 1.26 7.61 2.30
C LEU A 76 1.22 7.99 3.78
N ILE A 77 0.08 7.84 4.44
CA ILE A 77 -0.19 8.38 5.77
C ILE A 77 -0.34 7.24 6.78
N LEU A 78 0.45 7.27 7.86
CA LEU A 78 0.25 6.38 9.02
C LEU A 78 -0.87 6.92 9.91
N GLU A 79 -1.80 6.06 10.32
CA GLU A 79 -2.85 6.36 11.32
C GLU A 79 -2.81 5.31 12.44
N THR A 80 -1.60 4.88 12.80
CA THR A 80 -1.32 3.84 13.79
C THR A 80 -1.44 4.36 15.23
N PRO A 81 -1.84 3.50 16.19
CA PRO A 81 -2.28 3.95 17.52
C PRO A 81 -1.15 4.36 18.48
N ASP A 82 0.04 3.76 18.39
CA ASP A 82 1.13 4.02 19.36
C ASP A 82 1.84 5.37 19.15
N GLY A 83 1.60 6.05 18.02
CA GLY A 83 2.23 7.34 17.71
C GLY A 83 3.74 7.26 17.42
N ASN A 84 4.29 6.05 17.32
CA ASN A 84 5.71 5.80 17.09
C ASN A 84 6.11 5.94 15.61
N TYR A 85 5.69 7.05 15.00
CA TYR A 85 5.75 7.23 13.55
C TYR A 85 7.17 7.26 13.02
N VAL A 86 8.15 7.73 13.80
CA VAL A 86 9.55 7.81 13.34
C VAL A 86 10.11 6.42 13.05
N GLU A 87 9.95 5.46 13.97
CA GLU A 87 10.41 4.08 13.74
C GLU A 87 9.59 3.38 12.66
N GLU A 88 8.28 3.59 12.60
CA GLU A 88 7.45 2.96 11.55
C GLU A 88 7.78 3.50 10.16
N ILE A 89 8.06 4.79 10.03
CA ILE A 89 8.55 5.38 8.78
C ILE A 89 9.91 4.79 8.41
N ALA A 90 10.84 4.70 9.36
CA ALA A 90 12.15 4.08 9.12
C ALA A 90 12.01 2.62 8.66
N GLN A 91 11.13 1.85 9.31
CA GLN A 91 10.83 0.47 8.94
C GLN A 91 10.28 0.36 7.51
N LEU A 92 9.43 1.29 7.07
CA LEU A 92 8.93 1.33 5.69
C LEU A 92 10.05 1.65 4.69
N TYR A 93 10.97 2.56 5.02
CA TYR A 93 12.15 2.83 4.19
C TYR A 93 13.08 1.62 4.09
N ASP A 94 13.26 0.85 5.16
CA ASP A 94 14.09 -0.37 5.15
C ASP A 94 13.51 -1.47 4.25
N MET A 95 12.19 -1.44 3.97
CA MET A 95 11.53 -2.37 3.05
C MET A 95 11.67 -1.98 1.57
N TYR A 96 12.09 -0.76 1.28
CA TYR A 96 12.24 -0.27 -0.09
C TYR A 96 13.53 -0.80 -0.71
N THR A 97 13.43 -1.50 -1.84
CA THR A 97 14.57 -2.16 -2.48
C THR A 97 15.13 -1.40 -3.68
N GLY A 98 14.57 -0.25 -4.04
CA GLY A 98 15.21 0.70 -4.95
C GLY A 98 15.40 0.23 -6.40
N GLU A 99 14.42 -0.43 -7.02
CA GLU A 99 14.49 -0.65 -8.47
C GLU A 99 14.59 0.71 -9.20
N GLU A 100 15.65 0.87 -10.01
CA GLU A 100 15.89 2.03 -10.87
C GLU A 100 14.72 2.19 -11.84
N ASP A 101 14.17 3.39 -11.89
CA ASP A 101 13.03 3.71 -12.73
C ASP A 101 13.38 3.58 -14.22
N GLU A 102 12.78 2.61 -14.91
CA GLU A 102 12.47 2.82 -16.33
C GLU A 102 11.49 4.01 -16.39
N VAL A 103 12.03 5.17 -16.71
CA VAL A 103 11.25 6.33 -17.12
C VAL A 103 10.43 5.91 -18.34
N LYS A 104 9.17 5.51 -18.12
CA LYS A 104 8.22 5.36 -19.23
C LYS A 104 8.10 6.73 -19.90
N PRO A 105 8.42 6.85 -21.20
CA PRO A 105 8.26 8.12 -21.89
C PRO A 105 6.81 8.59 -21.75
N SER A 106 6.67 9.88 -21.47
CA SER A 106 5.38 10.55 -21.46
C SER A 106 4.66 10.26 -22.77
N SER A 107 3.38 9.93 -22.71
CA SER A 107 2.50 9.77 -23.88
C SER A 107 2.29 11.06 -24.68
N SER A 108 3.00 12.15 -24.34
CA SER A 108 3.09 13.40 -25.09
C SER A 108 4.22 13.46 -26.12
N GLU A 109 5.03 12.41 -26.30
CA GLU A 109 6.19 12.42 -27.22
C GLU A 109 6.07 11.45 -28.41
N ILE A 110 4.87 10.95 -28.72
CA ILE A 110 4.59 10.29 -30.00
C ILE A 110 3.64 11.18 -30.81
N SER A 111 4.20 12.24 -31.37
CA SER A 111 3.67 12.92 -32.55
C SER A 111 4.85 13.46 -33.36
N ASP A 112 4.99 12.87 -34.55
CA ASP A 112 5.87 13.17 -35.69
C ASP A 112 7.33 12.67 -35.66
#